data_AF-A0A507BL36-F1
#
_entry.id   AF-A0A507BL36-F1
#
_cell.length_a   1.000
_cell.length_b   1.000
_cell.length_c   1.000
_cell.angle_alpha   90.00
_cell.angle_beta   90.00
_cell.angle_gamma   90.00
#
_symmetry.space_group_name_H-M   'P 1'
#
loop_
_entity.id
_entity.type
_entity.pdbx_description
1 polymer ?
#
loop_
_entity_poly.entity_id
_entity_poly.type
_entity_poly.pdbx_seq_one_letter_code
_entity_poly.pdbx_strand_id
1 'polypeptide(L)'
;MADPLLACASLDLAKNDPSYRSLAMKYYGQGVKVLRENIALGKVEGTEDWVLLNVLHLNLFEAWNATSQTPSLLHIQGAAQMLMLRGTTHSRSESNELAHPDDKVSARIAVESVVYHTVNWSIFNGNPIPMPLNELWDFLEPAFATPPFPAASEAENSPVLGVPWQLYRFLSEATQLARLLPLDALGLESALALTDRLNAWESTAMLGDENTAELDPATAVFRYKQRARLSVIALKILMFKLVHPDAAVASQTIQDLLSQALQIIQLQVGERFHFWPLLMIGSAVLRGDQVRIIRSRLGEMSTTMRSGSFLKVKGTLEVIWDTVVPENTGRSCGNLTPTSPDGLDLLLGRDGRPGLMTH
;
A
#
# COMPACT_ATOMS: atom_id res chain seq x y z
N MET A 1 28.39 4.61 -1.32
CA MET A 1 27.40 5.28 -0.44
C MET A 1 26.13 5.69 -1.18
N ALA A 2 26.22 6.01 -2.48
CA ALA A 2 25.04 6.23 -3.34
C ALA A 2 24.60 4.96 -4.11
N ASP A 3 25.22 3.80 -3.87
CA ASP A 3 25.05 2.62 -4.71
C ASP A 3 23.58 2.12 -4.76
N PRO A 4 22.82 2.01 -3.67
CA PRO A 4 21.39 1.66 -3.74
C PRO A 4 20.54 2.65 -4.54
N LEU A 5 20.83 3.96 -4.45
CA LEU A 5 20.15 4.97 -5.28
C LEU A 5 20.49 4.78 -6.77
N LEU A 6 21.76 4.56 -7.09
CA LEU A 6 22.21 4.29 -8.46
C LEU A 6 21.63 2.98 -8.99
N ALA A 7 21.40 1.99 -8.12
CA ALA A 7 20.71 0.75 -8.47
C ALA A 7 19.25 1.03 -8.88
N CYS A 8 18.51 1.81 -8.08
CA CYS A 8 17.15 2.23 -8.42
C CYS A 8 17.10 3.03 -9.74
N ALA A 9 18.00 4.00 -9.91
CA ALA A 9 18.07 4.80 -11.13
C ALA A 9 18.40 3.95 -12.37
N SER A 10 19.37 3.03 -12.26
CA SER A 10 19.72 2.11 -13.35
C SER A 10 18.56 1.16 -13.67
N LEU A 11 17.83 0.70 -12.66
CA LEU A 11 16.64 -0.14 -12.87
C LEU A 11 15.52 0.64 -13.57
N ASP A 12 15.35 1.92 -13.25
CA ASP A 12 14.40 2.79 -13.94
C ASP A 12 14.79 3.02 -15.40
N LEU A 13 16.06 3.31 -15.68
CA LEU A 13 16.60 3.44 -17.04
C LEU A 13 16.48 2.12 -17.83
N ALA A 14 16.58 0.98 -17.15
CA ALA A 14 16.42 -0.34 -17.77
C ALA A 14 15.04 -0.58 -18.41
N LYS A 15 14.04 0.27 -18.10
CA LYS A 15 12.73 0.25 -18.75
C LYS A 15 12.80 0.66 -20.23
N ASN A 16 13.76 1.50 -20.58
CA ASN A 16 13.97 2.02 -21.93
C ASN A 16 15.18 1.36 -22.61
N ASP A 17 16.21 1.03 -21.84
CA ASP A 17 17.43 0.36 -22.35
C ASP A 17 17.81 -0.82 -21.44
N PRO A 18 17.53 -2.07 -21.85
CA PRO A 18 17.80 -3.27 -21.06
C PRO A 18 19.25 -3.44 -20.60
N SER A 19 20.23 -2.77 -21.22
CA SER A 19 21.65 -2.87 -20.84
C SER A 19 21.92 -2.40 -19.40
N TYR A 20 21.16 -1.41 -18.92
CA TYR A 20 21.24 -0.87 -17.55
C TYR A 20 20.83 -1.87 -16.47
N ARG A 21 20.16 -2.98 -16.81
CA ARG A 21 19.76 -4.00 -15.83
C ARG A 21 20.96 -4.62 -15.13
N SER A 22 22.02 -4.90 -15.89
CA SER A 22 23.28 -5.42 -15.35
C SER A 22 23.93 -4.44 -14.37
N LEU A 23 23.87 -3.15 -14.68
CA LEU A 23 24.40 -2.07 -13.85
C LEU A 23 23.59 -1.89 -12.56
N ALA A 24 22.26 -2.00 -12.66
CA ALA A 24 21.34 -1.96 -11.53
C ALA A 24 21.67 -3.07 -10.51
N MET A 25 21.84 -4.32 -10.99
CA MET A 25 22.24 -5.45 -10.15
C MET A 25 23.63 -5.27 -9.53
N LYS A 26 24.58 -4.72 -10.28
CA LYS A 26 25.93 -4.42 -9.78
C LYS A 26 25.90 -3.44 -8.61
N TYR A 27 25.20 -2.31 -8.77
CA TYR A 27 25.10 -1.30 -7.71
C TYR A 27 24.31 -1.81 -6.49
N TYR A 28 23.25 -2.58 -6.72
CA TYR A 28 22.51 -3.23 -5.63
C TYR A 28 23.43 -4.14 -4.81
N GLY A 29 24.15 -5.06 -5.48
CA GLY A 29 25.07 -5.98 -4.82
C GLY A 29 26.20 -5.27 -4.07
N GLN A 30 26.74 -4.19 -4.65
CA GLN A 30 27.76 -3.36 -4.00
C GLN A 30 27.20 -2.65 -2.75
N GLY A 31 26.00 -2.08 -2.83
CA GLY A 31 25.33 -1.43 -1.70
C GLY A 31 25.10 -2.39 -0.53
N VAL A 32 24.56 -3.58 -0.81
CA VAL A 32 24.37 -4.64 0.21
C VAL A 32 25.71 -5.06 0.82
N LYS A 33 26.75 -5.25 0.01
CA LYS A 33 28.09 -5.63 0.46
C LYS A 33 28.67 -4.59 1.42
N VAL A 34 28.67 -3.31 1.01
CA VAL A 34 29.24 -2.22 1.82
C VAL A 34 28.49 -2.04 3.13
N LEU A 35 27.16 -2.08 3.12
CA LEU A 35 26.38 -2.01 4.36
C LEU A 35 26.71 -3.18 5.29
N ARG A 36 26.77 -4.40 4.77
CA ARG A 36 27.12 -5.59 5.56
C ARG A 36 28.51 -5.47 6.18
N GLU A 37 29.50 -5.01 5.41
CA GLU A 37 30.86 -4.79 5.91
C GLU A 37 30.90 -3.74 7.01
N ASN A 38 30.19 -2.62 6.83
CA ASN A 38 30.13 -1.57 7.84
C ASN A 38 29.45 -2.05 9.14
N ILE A 39 28.37 -2.83 9.04
CA ILE A 39 27.71 -3.44 10.20
C ILE A 39 28.66 -4.42 10.90
N ALA A 40 29.30 -5.34 10.14
CA ALA A 40 30.18 -6.36 10.72
C ALA A 40 31.42 -5.76 11.39
N LEU A 41 31.90 -4.62 10.91
CA LEU A 41 33.03 -3.89 11.49
C LEU A 41 32.62 -2.93 12.62
N GLY A 42 31.34 -2.86 12.98
CA GLY A 42 30.84 -1.94 14.01
C GLY A 42 31.01 -0.46 13.63
N LYS A 43 31.06 -0.14 12.32
CA LYS A 43 31.20 1.22 11.81
C LYS A 43 29.89 1.99 11.74
N VAL A 44 28.78 1.31 12.03
CA VAL A 44 27.43 1.89 12.06
C VAL A 44 26.69 1.48 13.32
N GLU A 45 25.94 2.42 13.87
CA GLU A 45 25.10 2.24 15.05
C GLU A 45 23.62 2.00 14.68
N GLY A 46 23.24 2.29 13.43
CA GLY A 46 21.87 2.16 12.94
C GLY A 46 21.02 3.42 13.11
N THR A 47 21.60 4.48 13.68
CA THR A 47 20.94 5.79 13.88
C THR A 47 21.23 6.76 12.73
N GLU A 48 22.16 6.45 11.83
CA GLU A 48 22.65 7.36 10.80
C GLU A 48 21.70 7.46 9.60
N ASP A 49 21.45 8.68 9.12
CA ASP A 49 20.52 8.97 8.00
C ASP A 49 20.89 8.28 6.71
N TRP A 50 22.17 8.28 6.38
CA TRP A 50 22.64 7.64 5.17
C TRP A 50 22.37 6.13 5.19
N VAL A 51 22.44 5.45 6.35
CA VAL A 51 22.15 4.02 6.46
C VAL A 51 20.67 3.78 6.21
N LEU A 52 19.79 4.57 6.85
CA LEU A 52 18.34 4.43 6.72
C LEU A 52 17.91 4.65 5.26
N LEU A 53 18.42 5.72 4.64
CA LEU A 53 18.16 6.01 3.24
C LEU A 53 18.66 4.87 2.34
N ASN A 54 19.85 4.32 2.58
CA ASN A 54 20.36 3.20 1.79
C ASN A 54 19.44 1.97 1.90
N VAL A 55 18.98 1.63 3.10
CA VAL A 55 18.03 0.51 3.33
C VAL A 55 16.69 0.75 2.62
N LEU A 56 16.16 1.98 2.65
CA LEU A 56 14.93 2.32 1.93
C LEU A 56 15.09 2.19 0.42
N HIS A 57 16.24 2.59 -0.14
CA HIS A 57 16.54 2.39 -1.56
C HIS A 57 16.71 0.91 -1.92
N LEU A 58 17.30 0.09 -1.04
CA LEU A 58 17.35 -1.36 -1.25
C LEU A 58 15.95 -1.98 -1.28
N ASN A 59 15.05 -1.57 -0.38
CA ASN A 59 13.64 -1.96 -0.46
C ASN A 59 13.02 -1.52 -1.79
N LEU A 60 13.24 -0.26 -2.20
CA LEU A 60 12.65 0.30 -3.41
C LEU A 60 13.10 -0.45 -4.66
N PHE A 61 14.40 -0.77 -4.74
CA PHE A 61 14.96 -1.59 -5.79
C PHE A 61 14.23 -2.93 -5.91
N GLU A 62 14.07 -3.65 -4.79
CA GLU A 62 13.41 -4.95 -4.78
C GLU A 62 11.91 -4.84 -5.09
N ALA A 63 11.23 -3.79 -4.60
CA ALA A 63 9.83 -3.55 -4.91
C ALA A 63 9.59 -3.21 -6.39
N TRP A 64 10.55 -2.55 -7.04
CA TRP A 64 10.49 -2.21 -8.46
C TRP A 64 10.94 -3.37 -9.35
N ASN A 65 11.84 -4.21 -8.88
CA ASN A 65 12.36 -5.32 -9.65
C ASN A 65 11.39 -6.51 -9.64
N ALA A 66 10.60 -6.65 -10.70
CA ALA A 66 9.63 -7.73 -10.85
C ALA A 66 10.24 -9.15 -10.81
N THR A 67 11.54 -9.28 -11.09
CA THR A 67 12.24 -10.56 -11.06
C THR A 67 12.93 -10.82 -9.72
N SER A 68 12.74 -9.95 -8.73
CA SER A 68 13.37 -10.14 -7.42
C SER A 68 12.75 -11.33 -6.70
N GLN A 69 13.61 -12.24 -6.27
CA GLN A 69 13.25 -13.33 -5.36
C GLN A 69 13.46 -12.91 -3.89
N THR A 70 14.06 -11.75 -3.65
CA THR A 70 14.37 -11.26 -2.31
C THR A 70 13.15 -10.53 -1.74
N PRO A 71 12.70 -10.85 -0.52
CA PRO A 71 11.59 -10.14 0.08
C PRO A 71 11.99 -8.70 0.41
N SER A 72 11.45 -7.72 -0.32
CA SER A 72 11.67 -6.28 -0.04
C SER A 72 11.29 -5.92 1.41
N LEU A 73 10.37 -6.69 2.00
CA LEU A 73 9.96 -6.60 3.39
C LEU A 73 11.10 -6.72 4.41
N LEU A 74 12.19 -7.45 4.12
CA LEU A 74 13.32 -7.56 5.05
C LEU A 74 14.02 -6.21 5.23
N HIS A 75 14.17 -5.45 4.14
CA HIS A 75 14.73 -4.10 4.18
C HIS A 75 13.80 -3.15 4.93
N ILE A 76 12.48 -3.26 4.74
CA ILE A 76 11.49 -2.45 5.48
C ILE A 76 11.50 -2.77 6.97
N GLN A 77 11.63 -4.04 7.34
CA GLN A 77 11.78 -4.43 8.74
C GLN A 77 13.04 -3.81 9.35
N GLY A 78 14.17 -3.86 8.65
CA GLY A 78 15.40 -3.18 9.07
C GLY A 78 15.20 -1.68 9.25
N ALA A 79 14.55 -1.02 8.28
CA ALA A 79 14.25 0.41 8.36
C ALA A 79 13.34 0.76 9.56
N ALA A 80 12.31 -0.04 9.83
CA ALA A 80 11.43 0.13 10.98
C ALA A 80 12.20 -0.02 12.31
N GLN A 81 13.09 -1.02 12.42
CA GLN A 81 13.96 -1.19 13.59
C GLN A 81 14.90 0.02 13.78
N MET A 82 15.49 0.53 12.71
CA MET A 82 16.33 1.72 12.76
C MET A 82 15.56 2.97 13.22
N LEU A 83 14.34 3.17 12.73
CA LEU A 83 13.47 4.26 13.18
C LEU A 83 13.19 4.16 14.68
N MET A 84 12.82 2.98 15.18
CA MET A 84 12.60 2.75 16.61
C MET A 84 13.86 3.01 17.45
N LEU A 85 15.02 2.51 17.01
CA LEU A 85 16.31 2.75 17.66
C LEU A 85 16.60 4.25 17.78
N ARG A 86 16.40 5.00 16.70
CA ARG A 86 16.58 6.46 16.72
C ARG A 86 15.69 7.14 17.74
N GLY A 87 14.41 6.79 17.80
CA GLY A 87 13.50 7.39 18.78
C GLY A 87 13.96 7.13 20.21
N THR A 88 14.43 5.91 20.52
CA THR A 88 14.95 5.59 21.86
C THR A 88 16.26 6.33 22.20
N THR A 89 17.13 6.55 21.22
CA THR A 89 18.41 7.27 21.43
C THR A 89 18.21 8.77 21.54
N HIS A 90 17.31 9.37 20.75
CA HIS A 90 17.05 10.81 20.77
C HIS A 90 16.25 11.23 22.01
N SER A 91 15.35 10.39 22.53
CA SER A 91 14.68 10.65 23.83
C SER A 91 15.64 10.70 25.02
N ARG A 92 16.88 10.21 24.88
CA ARG A 92 17.92 10.30 25.93
C ARG A 92 18.77 11.57 25.86
N SER A 93 18.69 12.35 24.79
CA SER A 93 19.42 13.60 24.62
C SER A 93 18.45 14.77 24.69
N GLU A 94 18.29 15.37 25.88
CA GLU A 94 17.38 16.49 26.17
C GLU A 94 17.73 17.82 25.45
N SER A 95 18.62 17.80 24.46
CA SER A 95 18.91 18.98 23.62
C SER A 95 17.93 19.03 22.45
N ASN A 96 16.77 19.62 22.72
CA ASN A 96 15.67 19.91 21.79
C ASN A 96 15.99 21.03 20.78
N GLU A 97 17.26 21.19 20.40
CA GLU A 97 17.74 22.29 19.58
C GLU A 97 18.32 21.75 18.27
N LEU A 98 17.68 22.12 17.15
CA LEU A 98 18.13 21.93 15.76
C LEU A 98 17.79 20.59 15.10
N ALA A 99 16.49 20.29 14.93
CA ALA A 99 16.07 19.58 13.71
C ALA A 99 15.82 20.65 12.65
N HIS A 100 16.75 20.81 11.70
CA HIS A 100 16.55 21.64 10.53
C HIS A 100 15.23 21.22 9.84
N PRO A 101 14.47 22.12 9.20
CA PRO A 101 13.26 21.74 8.46
C PRO A 101 13.49 20.54 7.51
N ASP A 102 14.68 20.45 6.90
CA ASP A 102 15.10 19.34 6.03
C ASP A 102 15.20 17.99 6.76
N ASP A 103 15.52 17.99 8.05
CA ASP A 103 15.57 16.77 8.87
C ASP A 103 14.17 16.24 9.14
N LYS A 104 13.19 17.15 9.33
CA LYS A 104 11.77 16.78 9.49
C LYS A 104 11.17 16.20 8.21
N VAL A 105 11.54 16.75 7.06
CA VAL A 105 11.09 16.24 5.75
C VAL A 105 11.68 14.86 5.47
N SER A 106 12.98 14.69 5.69
CA SER A 106 13.66 13.40 5.51
C SER A 106 13.10 12.34 6.46
N ALA A 107 12.84 12.69 7.72
CA ALA A 107 12.19 11.82 8.69
C ALA A 107 10.76 11.45 8.26
N ARG A 108 9.96 12.42 7.78
CA ARG A 108 8.60 12.17 7.25
C ARG A 108 8.64 11.18 6.08
N ILE A 109 9.51 11.40 5.10
CA ILE A 109 9.66 10.51 3.93
C ILE A 109 10.03 9.10 4.38
N ALA A 110 10.95 8.95 5.33
CA ALA A 110 11.37 7.66 5.82
C ALA A 110 10.24 6.91 6.55
N VAL A 111 9.55 7.59 7.48
CA VAL A 111 8.40 7.05 8.21
C VAL A 111 7.28 6.64 7.26
N GLU A 112 6.90 7.53 6.34
CA GLU A 112 5.86 7.22 5.36
C GLU A 112 6.26 6.08 4.42
N SER A 113 7.54 5.97 4.04
CA SER A 113 8.02 4.85 3.22
C SER A 113 7.89 3.51 3.94
N VAL A 114 8.24 3.47 5.24
CA VAL A 114 8.06 2.27 6.07
C VAL A 114 6.59 1.89 6.14
N VAL A 115 5.70 2.84 6.43
CA VAL A 115 4.25 2.59 6.48
C VAL A 115 3.72 2.12 5.12
N TYR A 116 4.03 2.85 4.05
CA TYR A 116 3.57 2.56 2.70
C TYR A 116 3.89 1.13 2.30
N HIS A 117 5.15 0.73 2.45
CA HIS A 117 5.59 -0.60 2.02
C HIS A 117 5.10 -1.70 2.96
N THR A 118 5.10 -1.48 4.28
CA THR A 118 4.57 -2.43 5.27
C THR A 118 3.12 -2.80 4.94
N VAL A 119 2.27 -1.80 4.73
CA VAL A 119 0.83 -2.01 4.51
C VAL A 119 0.55 -2.56 3.12
N ASN A 120 1.10 -1.98 2.06
CA ASN A 120 0.82 -2.43 0.69
C ASN A 120 1.30 -3.86 0.42
N TRP A 121 2.35 -4.32 1.11
CA TRP A 121 2.86 -5.69 0.97
C TRP A 121 2.19 -6.68 1.91
N SER A 122 1.50 -6.24 2.96
CA SER A 122 0.86 -7.14 3.92
C SER A 122 -0.19 -8.04 3.23
N ILE A 123 -0.96 -7.51 2.29
CA ILE A 123 -1.97 -8.32 1.60
C ILE A 123 -1.38 -9.47 0.76
N PHE A 124 -0.15 -9.31 0.28
CA PHE A 124 0.49 -10.27 -0.62
C PHE A 124 1.43 -11.26 0.08
N ASN A 125 1.65 -11.11 1.38
CA ASN A 125 2.60 -11.93 2.12
C ASN A 125 1.85 -12.72 3.19
N GLY A 126 1.86 -14.04 3.05
CA GLY A 126 1.30 -14.96 4.05
C GLY A 126 2.09 -14.99 5.36
N ASN A 127 3.34 -14.51 5.35
CA ASN A 127 4.13 -14.36 6.56
C ASN A 127 3.92 -12.95 7.14
N PRO A 128 3.54 -12.84 8.42
CA PRO A 128 3.49 -11.55 9.09
C PRO A 128 4.88 -10.91 9.11
N ILE A 129 4.91 -9.58 9.07
CA ILE A 129 6.13 -8.84 9.37
C ILE A 129 6.52 -9.23 10.80
N PRO A 130 7.79 -9.57 11.09
CA PRO A 130 8.24 -9.99 12.43
C PRO A 130 8.26 -8.84 13.47
N MET A 131 7.35 -7.89 13.35
CA MET A 131 7.20 -6.74 14.23
C MET A 131 5.72 -6.57 14.56
N PRO A 132 5.35 -6.45 15.84
CA PRO A 132 3.98 -6.15 16.23
C PRO A 132 3.57 -4.82 15.62
N LEU A 133 2.59 -4.84 14.71
CA LEU A 133 2.16 -3.63 14.01
C LEU A 133 1.64 -2.55 14.96
N ASN A 134 1.09 -2.94 16.11
CA ASN A 134 0.66 -2.00 17.15
C ASN A 134 1.84 -1.22 17.74
N GLU A 135 2.95 -1.89 18.08
CA GLU A 135 4.16 -1.23 18.58
C GLU A 135 4.75 -0.26 17.54
N LEU A 136 4.71 -0.65 16.26
CA LEU A 136 5.10 0.23 15.16
C LEU A 136 4.20 1.46 15.09
N TRP A 137 2.88 1.31 15.21
CA TRP A 137 1.95 2.45 15.16
C TRP A 137 2.11 3.39 16.36
N ASP A 138 2.22 2.85 17.57
CA ASP A 138 2.45 3.64 18.78
C ASP A 138 3.74 4.45 18.67
N PHE A 139 4.76 3.88 18.02
CA PHE A 139 6.02 4.57 17.75
C PHE A 139 5.90 5.66 16.66
N LEU A 140 5.16 5.40 15.58
CA LEU A 140 5.10 6.28 14.41
C LEU A 140 4.09 7.43 14.56
N GLU A 141 3.04 7.26 15.36
CA GLU A 141 1.98 8.25 15.54
C GLU A 141 2.49 9.65 15.96
N PRO A 142 3.42 9.78 16.93
CA PRO A 142 4.05 11.06 17.26
C PRO A 142 4.75 11.72 16.07
N ALA A 143 5.34 10.93 15.17
CA ALA A 143 5.99 11.46 13.98
C ALA A 143 4.98 12.10 13.03
N PHE A 144 3.71 11.69 13.03
CA PHE A 144 2.64 12.28 12.22
C PHE A 144 1.97 13.51 12.85
N ALA A 145 2.13 13.73 14.16
CA ALA A 145 1.48 14.83 14.87
C ALA A 145 1.95 16.23 14.42
N THR A 146 3.21 16.37 13.98
CA THR A 146 3.76 17.66 13.52
C THR A 146 3.96 17.66 12.00
N PRO A 147 3.26 18.53 11.25
CA PRO A 147 3.49 18.67 9.81
C PRO A 147 4.89 19.27 9.54
N PRO A 148 5.68 18.72 8.59
CA PRO A 148 6.95 19.33 8.19
C PRO A 148 6.79 20.76 7.63
N PHE A 149 5.66 21.03 6.98
CA PHE A 149 5.31 22.32 6.39
C PHE A 149 3.95 22.82 6.92
N PRO A 150 3.90 23.53 8.07
CA PRO A 150 2.64 23.91 8.71
C PRO A 150 1.70 24.79 7.85
N ALA A 151 2.25 25.57 6.91
CA ALA A 151 1.48 26.41 6.01
C ALA A 151 1.01 25.69 4.73
N ALA A 152 1.48 24.45 4.51
CA ALA A 152 1.12 23.66 3.33
C ALA A 152 -0.12 22.81 3.62
N SER A 153 -0.81 22.40 2.57
CA SER A 153 -1.95 21.49 2.66
C SER A 153 -1.55 20.12 3.23
N GLU A 154 -2.52 19.34 3.70
CA GLU A 154 -2.26 17.94 4.09
C GLU A 154 -1.69 17.11 2.94
N ALA A 155 -2.15 17.38 1.72
CA ALA A 155 -1.66 16.71 0.52
C ALA A 155 -0.16 16.93 0.29
N GLU A 156 0.33 18.14 0.57
CA GLU A 156 1.75 18.49 0.46
C GLU A 156 2.58 17.97 1.64
N ASN A 157 1.95 17.80 2.81
CA ASN A 157 2.59 17.23 3.99
C ASN A 157 2.66 15.69 3.98
N SER A 158 2.09 15.04 2.96
CA SER A 158 2.12 13.58 2.79
C SER A 158 2.76 13.14 1.45
N PRO A 159 4.09 13.31 1.31
CA PRO A 159 4.79 13.14 0.03
C PRO A 159 4.85 11.69 -0.48
N VAL A 160 4.72 10.68 0.40
CA VAL A 160 4.79 9.26 0.06
C VAL A 160 3.43 8.58 0.24
N LEU A 161 2.74 8.79 1.36
CA LEU A 161 1.42 8.16 1.56
C LEU A 161 0.36 8.77 0.66
N GLY A 162 0.36 10.09 0.44
CA GLY A 162 -0.58 10.76 -0.45
C GLY A 162 -2.06 10.60 -0.09
N VAL A 163 -2.35 10.22 1.16
CA VAL A 163 -3.65 10.15 1.85
C VAL A 163 -3.39 10.27 3.36
N PRO A 164 -4.39 10.56 4.21
CA PRO A 164 -4.19 10.58 5.66
C PRO A 164 -3.58 9.28 6.20
N TRP A 165 -2.57 9.39 7.05
CA TRP A 165 -1.83 8.23 7.60
C TRP A 165 -2.74 7.27 8.39
N GLN A 166 -3.82 7.78 8.99
CA GLN A 166 -4.81 6.99 9.72
C GLN A 166 -5.44 5.93 8.82
N LEU A 167 -5.59 6.19 7.52
CA LEU A 167 -6.05 5.18 6.57
C LEU A 167 -5.10 4.00 6.49
N TYR A 168 -3.79 4.23 6.51
CA TYR A 168 -2.83 3.13 6.53
C TYR A 168 -2.92 2.29 7.80
N ARG A 169 -3.25 2.92 8.95
CA ARG A 169 -3.55 2.19 10.18
C ARG A 169 -4.79 1.29 10.00
N PHE A 170 -5.90 1.84 9.51
CA PHE A 170 -7.11 1.06 9.20
C PHE A 170 -6.83 -0.08 8.22
N LEU A 171 -6.09 0.18 7.14
CA LEU A 171 -5.69 -0.82 6.14
C LEU A 171 -4.88 -1.96 6.77
N SER A 172 -3.95 -1.63 7.65
CA SER A 172 -3.11 -2.62 8.33
C SER A 172 -3.89 -3.49 9.33
N GLU A 173 -4.80 -2.89 10.11
CA GLU A 173 -5.65 -3.59 11.08
C GLU A 173 -6.65 -4.50 10.32
N ALA A 174 -7.27 -3.98 9.26
CA ALA A 174 -8.18 -4.73 8.39
C ALA A 174 -7.50 -5.93 7.72
N THR A 175 -6.28 -5.74 7.21
CA THR A 175 -5.52 -6.82 6.56
C THR A 175 -5.10 -7.89 7.57
N GLN A 176 -4.82 -7.52 8.82
CA GLN A 176 -4.54 -8.48 9.90
C GLN A 176 -5.78 -9.33 10.20
N LEU A 177 -6.96 -8.71 10.37
CA LEU A 177 -8.20 -9.44 10.61
C LEU A 177 -8.55 -10.37 9.43
N ALA A 178 -8.37 -9.91 8.20
CA ALA A 178 -8.59 -10.71 6.99
C ALA A 178 -7.77 -12.02 6.97
N ARG A 179 -6.54 -12.00 7.50
CA ARG A 179 -5.68 -13.19 7.58
C ARG A 179 -6.14 -14.21 8.63
N LEU A 180 -6.98 -13.79 9.57
CA LEU A 180 -7.51 -14.65 10.62
C LEU A 180 -8.79 -15.38 10.19
N LEU A 181 -9.22 -15.24 8.93
CA LEU A 181 -10.46 -15.87 8.47
C LEU A 181 -10.42 -17.42 8.58
N PRO A 182 -11.55 -18.04 9.00
CA PRO A 182 -12.75 -17.39 9.53
C PRO A 182 -12.53 -16.79 10.92
N LEU A 183 -13.12 -15.61 11.18
CA LEU A 183 -12.99 -14.92 12.47
C LEU A 183 -13.69 -15.70 13.60
N ASP A 184 -13.06 -15.74 14.76
CA ASP A 184 -13.72 -16.13 16.01
C ASP A 184 -14.54 -14.95 16.59
N ALA A 185 -15.16 -15.15 17.75
CA ALA A 185 -16.00 -14.12 18.37
C ALA A 185 -15.22 -12.82 18.67
N LEU A 186 -13.96 -12.94 19.11
CA LEU A 186 -13.10 -11.79 19.43
C LEU A 186 -12.65 -11.06 18.16
N GLY A 187 -12.33 -11.81 17.10
CA GLY A 187 -12.01 -11.27 15.78
C GLY A 187 -13.21 -10.53 15.18
N LEU A 188 -14.42 -11.06 15.32
CA LEU A 188 -15.65 -10.41 14.87
C LEU A 188 -15.93 -9.12 15.64
N GLU A 189 -15.79 -9.14 16.96
CA GLU A 189 -15.90 -7.92 17.80
C GLU A 189 -14.88 -6.86 17.36
N SER A 190 -13.64 -7.28 17.10
CA SER A 190 -12.58 -6.41 16.61
C SER A 190 -12.90 -5.80 15.23
N ALA A 191 -13.49 -6.59 14.32
CA ALA A 191 -13.91 -6.12 13.00
C ALA A 191 -15.06 -5.10 13.07
N LEU A 192 -16.03 -5.33 13.97
CA LEU A 192 -17.12 -4.39 14.22
C LEU A 192 -16.60 -3.08 14.82
N ALA A 193 -15.74 -3.16 15.85
CA ALA A 193 -15.12 -1.99 16.47
C ALA A 193 -14.26 -1.19 15.47
N LEU A 194 -13.55 -1.88 14.57
CA LEU A 194 -12.78 -1.24 13.50
C LEU A 194 -13.69 -0.51 12.50
N THR A 195 -14.84 -1.11 12.18
CA THR A 195 -15.86 -0.51 11.29
C THR A 195 -16.43 0.76 11.91
N ASP A 196 -16.79 0.75 13.19
CA ASP A 196 -17.31 1.92 13.89
C ASP A 196 -16.27 3.04 13.96
N ARG A 197 -15.01 2.71 14.28
CA ARG A 197 -13.90 3.67 14.26
C ARG A 197 -13.69 4.28 12.89
N LEU A 198 -13.75 3.49 11.81
CA LEU A 198 -13.62 3.97 10.44
C LEU A 198 -14.76 4.94 10.08
N ASN A 199 -16.01 4.61 10.41
CA ASN A 199 -17.16 5.46 10.12
C ASN A 199 -17.11 6.79 10.90
N ALA A 200 -16.71 6.74 12.17
CA ALA A 200 -16.51 7.94 12.98
C ALA A 200 -15.38 8.82 12.42
N TRP A 201 -14.25 8.21 12.03
CA TRP A 201 -13.14 8.93 11.41
C TRP A 201 -13.50 9.51 10.04
N GLU A 202 -14.20 8.78 9.18
CA GLU A 202 -14.64 9.29 7.88
C GLU A 202 -15.55 10.50 8.06
N SER A 203 -16.47 10.45 9.01
CA SER A 203 -17.36 11.56 9.32
C SER A 203 -16.56 12.80 9.76
N THR A 204 -15.53 12.67 10.59
CA THR A 204 -14.75 13.85 11.04
C THR A 204 -13.76 14.33 9.98
N ALA A 205 -13.06 13.42 9.30
CA ALA A 205 -12.00 13.74 8.35
C ALA A 205 -12.52 14.19 6.98
N MET A 206 -13.69 13.71 6.54
CA MET A 206 -14.28 14.07 5.23
C MET A 206 -15.26 15.25 5.31
N LEU A 207 -15.73 15.64 6.51
CA LEU A 207 -16.56 16.84 6.72
C LEU A 207 -15.74 18.14 6.80
N GLY A 208 -14.41 18.08 6.59
CA GLY A 208 -13.53 19.25 6.49
C GLY A 208 -13.73 20.09 5.22
N ASP A 209 -14.74 20.97 5.28
CA ASP A 209 -14.86 22.35 4.80
C ASP A 209 -14.66 22.77 3.33
N GLU A 210 -14.44 21.86 2.38
CA GLU A 210 -14.49 22.24 0.96
C GLU A 210 -15.33 21.26 0.14
N ASN A 211 -16.33 21.81 -0.54
CA ASN A 211 -17.17 21.12 -1.48
C ASN A 211 -16.28 20.56 -2.61
N THR A 212 -15.93 19.27 -2.54
CA THR A 212 -15.04 18.62 -3.53
C THR A 212 -15.48 18.78 -4.99
N ALA A 213 -16.76 19.10 -5.21
CA ALA A 213 -17.33 19.41 -6.52
C ALA A 213 -16.79 20.71 -7.14
N GLU A 214 -16.25 21.63 -6.34
CA GLU A 214 -15.73 22.94 -6.78
C GLU A 214 -14.21 22.93 -6.99
N LEU A 215 -13.53 21.86 -6.55
CA LEU A 215 -12.08 21.73 -6.73
C LEU A 215 -11.76 21.27 -8.16
N ASP A 216 -10.79 21.95 -8.78
CA ASP A 216 -10.24 21.52 -10.06
C ASP A 216 -9.61 20.11 -9.92
N PRO A 217 -10.03 19.12 -10.74
CA PRO A 217 -9.46 17.77 -10.76
C PRO A 217 -7.93 17.73 -10.92
N ALA A 218 -7.31 18.78 -11.46
CA ALA A 218 -5.86 18.90 -11.59
C ALA A 218 -5.14 19.32 -10.30
N THR A 219 -5.85 19.65 -9.22
CA THR A 219 -5.24 20.05 -7.94
C THR A 219 -4.76 18.86 -7.10
N ALA A 220 -3.67 19.04 -6.36
CA ALA A 220 -3.17 17.99 -5.45
C ALA A 220 -4.17 17.64 -4.35
N VAL A 221 -4.92 18.63 -3.85
CA VAL A 221 -5.94 18.47 -2.81
C VAL A 221 -7.10 17.60 -3.29
N PHE A 222 -7.61 17.84 -4.51
CA PHE A 222 -8.65 17.00 -5.09
C PHE A 222 -8.19 15.54 -5.17
N ARG A 223 -7.00 15.30 -5.72
CA ARG A 223 -6.43 13.95 -5.85
C ARG A 223 -6.26 13.25 -4.51
N TYR A 224 -5.74 13.97 -3.52
CA TYR A 224 -5.59 13.47 -2.15
C TYR A 224 -6.94 13.02 -1.55
N LYS A 225 -7.98 13.87 -1.66
CA LYS A 225 -9.33 13.54 -1.17
C LYS A 225 -9.94 12.35 -1.92
N GLN A 226 -9.79 12.28 -3.24
CA GLN A 226 -10.31 11.14 -4.03
C GLN A 226 -9.62 9.82 -3.68
N ARG A 227 -8.29 9.81 -3.48
CA ARG A 227 -7.56 8.62 -3.04
C ARG A 227 -7.98 8.18 -1.64
N ALA A 228 -8.18 9.13 -0.73
CA ALA A 228 -8.65 8.84 0.61
C ALA A 228 -10.04 8.19 0.56
N ARG A 229 -10.97 8.77 -0.21
CA ARG A 229 -12.31 8.22 -0.42
C ARG A 229 -12.28 6.82 -1.05
N LEU A 230 -11.44 6.60 -2.06
CA LEU A 230 -11.26 5.29 -2.67
C LEU A 230 -10.78 4.24 -1.66
N SER A 231 -9.86 4.62 -0.77
CA SER A 231 -9.33 3.76 0.29
C SER A 231 -10.39 3.43 1.33
N VAL A 232 -11.23 4.40 1.72
CA VAL A 232 -12.37 4.17 2.63
C VAL A 232 -13.39 3.22 2.01
N ILE A 233 -13.73 3.38 0.73
CA ILE A 233 -14.64 2.48 0.04
C ILE A 233 -14.09 1.05 0.03
N ALA A 234 -12.81 0.89 -0.33
CA ALA A 234 -12.14 -0.41 -0.31
C ALA A 234 -12.13 -1.06 1.08
N LEU A 235 -11.86 -0.28 2.14
CA LEU A 235 -11.97 -0.72 3.52
C LEU A 235 -13.38 -1.19 3.88
N LYS A 236 -14.42 -0.41 3.53
CA LYS A 236 -15.81 -0.77 3.81
C LYS A 236 -16.22 -2.06 3.11
N ILE A 237 -15.80 -2.28 1.86
CA ILE A 237 -16.02 -3.54 1.16
C ILE A 237 -15.38 -4.71 1.92
N LEU A 238 -14.12 -4.56 2.33
CA LEU A 238 -13.42 -5.59 3.11
C LEU A 238 -14.11 -5.83 4.47
N MET A 239 -14.40 -4.79 5.24
CA MET A 239 -15.06 -4.91 6.55
C MET A 239 -16.42 -5.60 6.45
N PHE A 240 -17.20 -5.26 5.44
CA PHE A 240 -18.49 -5.91 5.20
C PHE A 240 -18.31 -7.42 4.95
N LYS A 241 -17.31 -7.81 4.15
CA LYS A 241 -16.98 -9.23 3.91
C LYS A 241 -16.43 -9.94 5.17
N LEU A 242 -15.69 -9.24 6.03
CA LEU A 242 -15.21 -9.82 7.30
C LEU A 242 -16.35 -10.11 8.27
N VAL A 243 -17.33 -9.19 8.38
CA VAL A 243 -18.50 -9.34 9.26
C VAL A 243 -19.53 -10.31 8.69
N HIS A 244 -19.64 -10.37 7.36
CA HIS A 244 -20.55 -11.23 6.63
C HIS A 244 -19.78 -12.11 5.63
N PRO A 245 -19.08 -13.17 6.09
CA PRO A 245 -18.22 -13.99 5.23
C PRO A 245 -19.00 -14.64 4.08
N ASP A 246 -20.25 -15.02 4.32
CA ASP A 246 -21.13 -15.63 3.30
C ASP A 246 -21.76 -14.61 2.34
N ALA A 247 -21.53 -13.30 2.56
CA ALA A 247 -22.06 -12.29 1.67
C ALA A 247 -21.34 -12.35 0.32
N ALA A 248 -22.12 -12.61 -0.73
CA ALA A 248 -21.61 -12.53 -2.09
C ALA A 248 -21.25 -11.08 -2.44
N VAL A 249 -20.25 -10.92 -3.29
CA VAL A 249 -19.93 -9.64 -3.96
C VAL A 249 -21.17 -9.02 -4.65
N ALA A 250 -22.16 -9.83 -5.03
CA ALA A 250 -23.44 -9.37 -5.60
C ALA A 250 -24.40 -8.68 -4.60
N SER A 251 -24.07 -8.64 -3.31
CA SER A 251 -24.84 -7.91 -2.32
C SER A 251 -24.96 -6.42 -2.68
N GLN A 252 -26.15 -5.84 -2.44
CA GLN A 252 -26.43 -4.44 -2.78
C GLN A 252 -25.41 -3.48 -2.16
N THR A 253 -25.03 -3.72 -0.90
CA THR A 253 -24.04 -2.92 -0.17
C THR A 253 -22.69 -2.85 -0.89
N ILE A 254 -22.16 -4.00 -1.33
CA ILE A 254 -20.89 -4.03 -2.08
C ILE A 254 -21.05 -3.36 -3.44
N GLN A 255 -22.16 -3.57 -4.15
CA GLN A 255 -22.39 -2.99 -5.47
C GLN A 255 -22.57 -1.47 -5.45
N ASP A 256 -23.19 -0.92 -4.41
CA ASP A 256 -23.32 0.54 -4.21
C ASP A 256 -21.95 1.18 -3.95
N LEU A 257 -21.14 0.54 -3.09
CA LEU A 257 -19.76 0.97 -2.83
C LEU A 257 -18.89 0.88 -4.09
N LEU A 258 -18.99 -0.22 -4.82
CA LEU A 258 -18.26 -0.43 -6.07
C LEU A 258 -18.61 0.62 -7.12
N SER A 259 -19.90 0.95 -7.26
CA SER A 259 -20.36 1.96 -8.22
C SER A 259 -19.73 3.32 -7.93
N GLN A 260 -19.63 3.72 -6.65
CA GLN A 260 -18.94 4.93 -6.23
C GLN A 260 -17.43 4.87 -6.52
N ALA A 261 -16.78 3.74 -6.21
CA ALA A 261 -15.35 3.56 -6.49
C ALA A 261 -15.03 3.67 -7.99
N LEU A 262 -15.84 3.07 -8.86
CA LEU A 262 -15.63 3.11 -10.31
C LEU A 262 -15.78 4.52 -10.86
N GLN A 263 -16.71 5.33 -10.34
CA GLN A 263 -16.81 6.74 -10.72
C GLN A 263 -15.53 7.51 -10.36
N ILE A 264 -14.99 7.30 -9.15
CA ILE A 264 -13.72 7.93 -8.73
C ILE A 264 -12.58 7.49 -9.66
N ILE A 265 -12.44 6.19 -9.91
CA ILE A 265 -11.42 5.62 -10.80
C ILE A 265 -11.53 6.20 -12.22
N GLN A 266 -12.74 6.47 -12.71
CA GLN A 266 -12.96 7.09 -14.01
C GLN A 266 -12.61 8.58 -14.05
N LEU A 267 -12.64 9.29 -12.93
CA LEU A 267 -12.32 10.72 -12.88
C LEU A 267 -10.81 11.01 -12.76
N GLN A 268 -10.01 10.04 -12.30
CA GLN A 268 -8.57 10.23 -12.13
C GLN A 268 -7.81 10.14 -13.47
N VAL A 269 -6.93 11.12 -13.71
CA VAL A 269 -6.11 11.21 -14.93
C VAL A 269 -4.63 11.26 -14.56
N GLY A 270 -3.82 10.36 -15.12
CA GLY A 270 -2.36 10.35 -14.95
C GLY A 270 -1.87 10.03 -13.54
N GLU A 271 -2.73 9.45 -12.69
CA GLU A 271 -2.44 9.24 -11.28
C GLU A 271 -1.76 7.91 -10.96
N ARG A 272 -0.93 7.94 -9.92
CA ARG A 272 -0.43 6.74 -9.24
C ARG A 272 -1.44 6.36 -8.15
N PHE A 273 -2.16 5.26 -8.36
CA PHE A 273 -3.07 4.72 -7.35
C PHE A 273 -2.31 4.02 -6.23
N HIS A 274 -2.92 3.99 -5.05
CA HIS A 274 -2.60 3.00 -4.04
C HIS A 274 -3.02 1.62 -4.54
N PHE A 275 -2.08 0.69 -4.50
CA PHE A 275 -2.32 -0.66 -5.01
C PHE A 275 -3.34 -1.43 -4.18
N TRP A 276 -3.35 -1.22 -2.86
CA TRP A 276 -4.26 -1.94 -1.97
C TRP A 276 -5.75 -1.63 -2.25
N PRO A 277 -6.22 -0.37 -2.35
CA PRO A 277 -7.62 -0.10 -2.71
C PRO A 277 -8.02 -0.66 -4.07
N LEU A 278 -7.13 -0.54 -5.06
CA LEU A 278 -7.40 -1.04 -6.41
C LEU A 278 -7.54 -2.57 -6.43
N LEU A 279 -6.73 -3.27 -5.63
CA LEU A 279 -6.82 -4.71 -5.48
C LEU A 279 -8.16 -5.15 -4.85
N MET A 280 -8.58 -4.50 -3.76
CA MET A 280 -9.89 -4.76 -3.13
C MET A 280 -11.04 -4.52 -4.10
N ILE A 281 -11.09 -3.34 -4.70
CA ILE A 281 -12.17 -2.92 -5.61
C ILE A 281 -12.19 -3.81 -6.84
N GLY A 282 -11.02 -4.09 -7.41
CA GLY A 282 -10.86 -4.98 -8.56
C GLY A 282 -11.30 -6.41 -8.27
N SER A 283 -11.17 -6.88 -7.03
CA SER A 283 -11.62 -8.22 -6.64
C SER A 283 -13.13 -8.28 -6.34
N ALA A 284 -13.77 -7.14 -6.15
CA ALA A 284 -15.20 -7.00 -5.93
C ALA A 284 -16.00 -6.74 -7.23
N VAL A 285 -15.40 -6.77 -8.41
CA VAL A 285 -16.14 -6.61 -9.68
C VAL A 285 -16.85 -7.90 -10.09
N LEU A 286 -17.99 -7.75 -10.75
CA LEU A 286 -18.80 -8.88 -11.25
C LEU A 286 -18.96 -8.90 -12.75
N ARG A 287 -18.84 -7.73 -13.39
CA ARG A 287 -19.23 -7.55 -14.79
C ARG A 287 -18.05 -7.13 -15.65
N GLY A 288 -18.06 -7.55 -16.91
CA GLY A 288 -17.01 -7.22 -17.88
C GLY A 288 -16.88 -5.72 -18.18
N ASP A 289 -17.93 -4.90 -18.04
CA ASP A 289 -17.82 -3.44 -18.11
C ASP A 289 -17.01 -2.86 -16.95
N GLN A 290 -17.22 -3.35 -15.73
CA GLN A 290 -16.48 -2.94 -14.54
C GLN A 290 -15.00 -3.34 -14.64
N VAL A 291 -14.73 -4.59 -15.08
CA VAL A 291 -13.37 -5.07 -15.35
C VAL A 291 -12.67 -4.17 -16.38
N ARG A 292 -13.34 -3.81 -17.47
CA ARG A 292 -12.76 -2.94 -18.51
C ARG A 292 -12.36 -1.57 -17.98
N ILE A 293 -13.14 -0.97 -17.07
CA ILE A 293 -12.79 0.32 -16.44
C ILE A 293 -11.46 0.20 -15.69
N ILE A 294 -11.36 -0.80 -14.81
CA ILE A 294 -10.16 -1.00 -13.98
C ILE A 294 -8.97 -1.40 -14.86
N ARG A 295 -9.16 -2.31 -15.83
CA ARG A 295 -8.13 -2.74 -16.77
C ARG A 295 -7.62 -1.58 -17.63
N SER A 296 -8.49 -0.67 -18.07
CA SER A 296 -8.08 0.55 -18.79
C SER A 296 -7.15 1.40 -17.93
N ARG A 297 -7.51 1.62 -16.66
CA ARG A 297 -6.66 2.40 -15.73
C ARG A 297 -5.34 1.71 -15.41
N LEU A 298 -5.34 0.40 -15.19
CA LEU A 298 -4.10 -0.38 -15.06
C LEU A 298 -3.24 -0.27 -16.34
N GLY A 299 -3.87 -0.26 -17.52
CA GLY A 299 -3.20 -0.05 -18.80
C GLY A 299 -2.47 1.29 -18.86
N GLU A 300 -3.16 2.38 -18.53
CA GLU A 300 -2.56 3.73 -18.44
C GLU A 300 -1.42 3.77 -17.42
N MET A 301 -1.64 3.22 -16.23
CA MET A 301 -0.60 3.12 -15.20
C MET A 301 0.61 2.34 -15.69
N SER A 302 0.44 1.27 -16.46
CA SER A 302 1.56 0.44 -16.94
C SER A 302 2.54 1.19 -17.85
N THR A 303 2.09 2.28 -18.49
CA THR A 303 2.95 3.13 -19.31
C THR A 303 3.90 3.99 -18.46
N THR A 304 3.51 4.31 -17.23
CA THR A 304 4.27 5.17 -16.31
C THR A 304 4.90 4.40 -15.14
N MET A 305 4.30 3.27 -14.76
CA MET A 305 4.65 2.41 -13.64
C MET A 305 4.93 0.99 -14.14
N ARG A 306 6.21 0.63 -14.21
CA ARG A 306 6.67 -0.75 -14.47
C ARG A 306 7.36 -1.33 -13.24
N SER A 307 6.74 -1.18 -12.08
CA SER A 307 7.26 -1.76 -10.82
C SER A 307 6.77 -3.19 -10.65
N GLY A 308 7.57 -4.02 -9.97
CA GLY A 308 7.18 -5.38 -9.57
C GLY A 308 5.89 -5.40 -8.77
N SER A 309 5.69 -4.47 -7.84
CA SER A 309 4.43 -4.34 -7.08
C SER A 309 3.21 -4.15 -7.97
N PHE A 310 3.30 -3.26 -8.97
CA PHE A 310 2.22 -3.02 -9.91
C PHE A 310 1.90 -4.28 -10.71
N LEU A 311 2.92 -4.97 -11.21
CA LEU A 311 2.75 -6.21 -11.98
C LEU A 311 2.11 -7.31 -11.14
N LYS A 312 2.45 -7.40 -9.84
CA LYS A 312 1.83 -8.36 -8.92
C LYS A 312 0.33 -8.09 -8.72
N VAL A 313 -0.04 -6.83 -8.52
CA VAL A 313 -1.45 -6.41 -8.38
C VAL A 313 -2.23 -6.69 -9.67
N LYS A 314 -1.68 -6.27 -10.81
CA LYS A 314 -2.28 -6.52 -12.12
C LYS A 314 -2.45 -8.02 -12.38
N GLY A 315 -1.39 -8.81 -12.21
CA GLY A 315 -1.43 -10.26 -12.42
C GLY A 315 -2.44 -10.95 -11.50
N THR A 316 -2.50 -10.55 -10.23
CA THR A 316 -3.50 -11.04 -9.27
C THR A 316 -4.92 -10.77 -9.75
N LEU A 317 -5.21 -9.54 -10.17
CA LEU A 317 -6.54 -9.15 -10.63
C LEU A 317 -6.94 -9.88 -11.91
N GLU A 318 -6.03 -10.04 -12.87
CA GLU A 318 -6.32 -10.80 -14.10
C GLU A 318 -6.66 -12.27 -13.77
N VAL A 319 -5.91 -12.92 -12.88
CA VAL A 319 -6.23 -14.29 -12.42
C VAL A 319 -7.62 -14.37 -11.77
N ILE A 320 -7.96 -13.40 -10.92
CA ILE A 320 -9.29 -13.33 -10.28
C ILE A 320 -10.37 -13.18 -11.36
N TRP A 321 -10.21 -12.23 -12.29
CA TRP A 321 -11.20 -11.96 -13.34
C TRP A 321 -11.40 -13.15 -14.28
N ASP A 322 -10.33 -13.83 -14.68
CA ASP A 322 -10.40 -15.03 -15.51
C ASP A 322 -11.13 -16.18 -14.81
N THR A 323 -11.13 -16.19 -13.48
CA THR A 323 -11.79 -17.21 -12.66
C THR A 323 -13.27 -16.90 -12.43
N VAL A 324 -13.63 -15.64 -12.14
CA VAL A 324 -14.97 -15.28 -11.61
C VAL A 324 -15.84 -14.48 -12.58
N VAL A 325 -15.25 -13.88 -13.62
CA VAL A 325 -15.98 -13.07 -14.60
C VAL A 325 -16.05 -13.84 -15.91
N PRO A 326 -17.15 -14.56 -16.20
CA PRO A 326 -17.26 -15.32 -17.43
C PRO A 326 -17.12 -14.40 -18.65
N GLU A 327 -16.12 -14.63 -19.49
CA GLU A 327 -16.00 -13.97 -20.78
C GLU A 327 -17.26 -14.27 -21.60
N ASN A 328 -18.03 -13.22 -21.94
CA ASN A 328 -18.85 -13.02 -23.14
C ASN A 328 -19.34 -14.23 -23.97
N THR A 329 -19.61 -15.37 -23.36
CA THR A 329 -20.43 -16.42 -23.92
C THR A 329 -21.85 -15.98 -23.59
N GLY A 330 -22.69 -15.79 -24.61
CA GLY A 330 -24.06 -15.25 -24.49
C GLY A 330 -25.05 -16.10 -23.67
N ARG A 331 -24.60 -16.77 -22.62
CA ARG A 331 -25.42 -17.33 -21.56
C ARG A 331 -25.78 -16.21 -20.60
N SER A 332 -27.07 -15.86 -20.63
CA SER A 332 -27.77 -15.22 -19.51
C SER A 332 -27.19 -15.70 -18.17
N CYS A 333 -27.06 -14.79 -17.19
CA CYS A 333 -26.77 -15.07 -15.78
C CYS A 333 -27.84 -15.98 -15.15
N GLY A 334 -27.97 -17.20 -15.66
CA GLY A 334 -28.78 -18.27 -15.11
C GLY A 334 -27.94 -19.02 -14.11
N ASN A 335 -28.13 -18.68 -12.84
CA ASN A 335 -27.80 -19.49 -11.68
C ASN A 335 -26.33 -19.89 -11.55
N LEU A 336 -25.47 -18.93 -11.19
CA LEU A 336 -24.30 -19.25 -10.41
C LEU A 336 -24.80 -19.95 -9.13
N THR A 337 -24.42 -21.21 -8.95
CA THR A 337 -24.69 -21.92 -7.70
C THR A 337 -24.04 -21.14 -6.55
N PRO A 338 -24.72 -20.94 -5.41
CA PRO A 338 -24.26 -20.11 -4.29
C PRO A 338 -23.00 -20.62 -3.56
N THR A 339 -22.25 -21.55 -4.14
CA THR A 339 -21.11 -22.25 -3.54
C THR A 339 -19.77 -22.01 -4.26
N SER A 340 -19.74 -21.24 -5.35
CA SER A 340 -18.46 -20.88 -5.99
C SER A 340 -17.85 -19.67 -5.28
N PRO A 341 -16.54 -19.69 -4.94
CA PRO A 341 -15.88 -18.54 -4.34
C PRO A 341 -15.95 -17.34 -5.29
N ASP A 342 -16.28 -16.17 -4.75
CA ASP A 342 -16.22 -14.91 -5.49
C ASP A 342 -14.80 -14.31 -5.50
N GLY A 343 -14.60 -13.18 -6.20
CA GLY A 343 -13.27 -12.59 -6.33
C GLY A 343 -12.65 -12.14 -5.01
N LEU A 344 -13.46 -11.72 -4.03
CA LEU A 344 -12.97 -11.40 -2.69
C LEU A 344 -12.62 -12.68 -1.93
N ASP A 345 -13.40 -13.75 -2.05
CA ASP A 345 -13.06 -15.05 -1.45
C ASP A 345 -11.72 -15.58 -1.96
N LEU A 346 -11.47 -15.46 -3.27
CA LEU A 346 -10.19 -15.84 -3.88
C LEU A 346 -9.02 -15.01 -3.37
N LEU A 347 -9.23 -13.71 -3.15
CA LEU A 347 -8.20 -12.81 -2.62
C LEU A 347 -7.90 -13.08 -1.14
N LEU A 348 -8.93 -13.35 -0.35
CA LEU A 348 -8.86 -13.50 1.11
C LEU A 348 -8.58 -14.94 1.56
N GLY A 349 -8.68 -15.92 0.65
CA GLY A 349 -8.42 -17.32 0.93
C GLY A 349 -7.04 -17.58 1.55
N ARG A 350 -6.97 -18.57 2.46
CA ARG A 350 -5.81 -18.87 3.34
C ARG A 350 -4.46 -19.03 2.64
N ASP A 351 -4.44 -19.33 1.35
CA ASP A 351 -3.18 -19.45 0.62
C ASP A 351 -2.60 -18.09 0.20
N GLY A 352 -3.36 -16.97 0.27
CA GLY A 352 -2.91 -15.64 -0.17
C GLY A 352 -2.37 -15.63 -1.61
N ARG A 353 -2.68 -16.70 -2.35
CA ARG A 353 -2.22 -17.01 -3.70
C ARG A 353 -3.49 -17.08 -4.52
N PRO A 354 -3.82 -16.01 -5.27
CA PRO A 354 -4.41 -16.25 -6.57
C PRO A 354 -3.48 -17.27 -7.22
N GLY A 355 -3.99 -18.46 -7.55
CA GLY A 355 -3.18 -19.52 -8.12
C GLY A 355 -2.28 -18.96 -9.23
N LEU A 356 -0.99 -19.33 -9.17
CA LEU A 356 0.08 -18.99 -10.13
C LEU A 356 0.69 -17.58 -9.96
N MET A 357 1.91 -17.53 -9.42
CA MET A 357 3.12 -16.99 -10.08
C MET A 357 4.34 -17.28 -9.18
N THR A 358 4.67 -18.56 -9.03
CA THR A 358 6.04 -19.00 -8.77
C THR A 358 6.59 -19.61 -10.05
N HIS A 359 7.06 -18.76 -10.98
CA HIS A 359 7.99 -19.16 -12.03
C HIS A 359 8.94 -18.00 -12.30
#